data_AF-A0A8B6FP74-F1
#
_entry.id   AF-A0A8B6FP74-F1
#
_cell.length_a   1.000
_cell.length_b   1.000
_cell.length_c   1.000
_cell.angle_alpha   90.00
_cell.angle_beta   90.00
_cell.angle_gamma   90.00
#
_symmetry.space_group_name_H-M   'P 1'
#
loop_
_entity.id
_entity.type
_entity.pdbx_description
1 polymer ?
#
loop_
_entity_poly.entity_id
_entity_poly.type
_entity_poly.pdbx_seq_one_letter_code
_entity_poly.pdbx_strand_id
1 'polypeptide(L)'
;MRKTLALFLTIETVMLLPEIQGHCNDVDKTACGMLLAADSNICQNPCLAQICKETCHACSLDCFFCDSVLHQNECYATVECKPQSELCIATKRLSVDQQYLFSSGCASKEICKTLFSGNSSNTLKHDHTLTVFNGLCCGTDRCNKDPDADKTVSDVVYRSVDDKIHDKVVVRKADNLLEDHCSDFDINSMACTRLYNADPAICQTDCIGRDICPETCGTC
;
A
#
# COMPACT_ATOMS: atom_id res chain seq x y z
N MET A 1 -1.28 -7.84 -69.90
CA MET A 1 -0.57 -7.04 -68.88
C MET A 1 -1.19 -7.35 -67.53
N ARG A 2 -0.38 -7.88 -66.60
CA ARG A 2 -0.77 -8.35 -65.27
C ARG A 2 -1.00 -7.17 -64.33
N LYS A 3 -2.11 -7.16 -63.57
CA LYS A 3 -2.23 -6.37 -62.33
C LYS A 3 -2.76 -7.30 -61.25
N THR A 4 -1.81 -7.87 -60.50
CA THR A 4 -2.07 -8.62 -59.27
C THR A 4 -2.32 -7.59 -58.17
N LEU A 5 -3.56 -7.50 -57.67
CA LEU A 5 -3.89 -6.68 -56.50
C LEU A 5 -3.56 -7.50 -55.26
N ALA A 6 -2.48 -7.16 -54.55
CA ALA A 6 -2.16 -7.75 -53.26
C ALA A 6 -2.96 -7.04 -52.17
N LEU A 7 -3.90 -7.76 -51.56
CA LEU A 7 -4.68 -7.31 -50.40
C LEU A 7 -3.84 -7.57 -49.14
N PHE A 8 -3.23 -6.53 -48.57
CA PHE A 8 -2.55 -6.62 -47.28
C PHE A 8 -3.60 -6.46 -46.17
N LEU A 9 -4.00 -7.58 -45.56
CA LEU A 9 -4.74 -7.59 -44.28
C LEU A 9 -3.72 -7.45 -43.15
N THR A 10 -3.60 -6.26 -42.56
CA THR A 10 -2.86 -6.06 -41.32
C THR A 10 -3.71 -6.54 -40.15
N ILE A 11 -3.28 -7.64 -39.54
CA ILE A 11 -3.83 -8.13 -38.27
C ILE A 11 -3.25 -7.23 -37.17
N GLU A 12 -4.02 -6.28 -36.67
CA GLU A 12 -3.70 -5.62 -35.40
C GLU A 12 -4.07 -6.59 -34.28
N THR A 13 -3.09 -7.38 -33.84
CA THR A 13 -3.16 -8.05 -32.53
C THR A 13 -3.12 -6.96 -31.47
N VAL A 14 -4.30 -6.53 -31.01
CA VAL A 14 -4.45 -5.78 -29.77
C VAL A 14 -3.92 -6.68 -28.65
N MET A 15 -2.71 -6.40 -28.18
CA MET A 15 -2.20 -6.93 -26.93
C MET A 15 -3.07 -6.36 -25.81
N LEU A 16 -4.13 -7.08 -25.47
CA LEU A 16 -4.80 -6.93 -24.18
C LEU A 16 -3.79 -7.38 -23.12
N LEU A 17 -2.97 -6.44 -22.65
CA LEU A 17 -2.36 -6.59 -21.33
C LEU A 17 -3.52 -6.82 -20.36
N PRO A 18 -3.50 -7.87 -19.54
CA PRO A 18 -4.50 -7.99 -18.49
C PRO A 18 -4.38 -6.72 -17.66
N GLU A 19 -5.47 -5.97 -17.57
CA GLU A 19 -5.67 -5.03 -16.48
C GLU A 19 -5.52 -5.88 -15.22
N ILE A 20 -4.34 -5.84 -14.62
CA ILE A 20 -4.19 -6.22 -13.22
C ILE A 20 -4.98 -5.15 -12.50
N GLN A 21 -6.31 -5.32 -12.40
CA GLN A 21 -7.09 -4.77 -11.31
C GLN A 21 -6.53 -5.42 -10.05
N GLY A 22 -5.38 -4.88 -9.63
CA GLY A 22 -4.58 -5.31 -8.51
C GLY A 22 -5.36 -4.95 -7.28
N HIS A 23 -6.33 -5.80 -6.94
CA HIS A 23 -6.91 -5.79 -5.61
C HIS A 23 -5.74 -6.00 -4.68
N CYS A 24 -5.38 -4.96 -3.94
CA CYS A 24 -4.29 -5.03 -3.00
C CYS A 24 -4.76 -5.79 -1.77
N ASN A 25 -4.84 -7.10 -1.93
CA ASN A 25 -5.35 -8.03 -0.96
C ASN A 25 -4.22 -8.97 -0.54
N ASP A 26 -4.31 -9.49 0.68
CA ASP A 26 -3.55 -10.67 1.06
C ASP A 26 -3.96 -11.88 0.22
N VAL A 27 -3.02 -12.77 -0.11
CA VAL A 27 -3.35 -14.05 -0.77
C VAL A 27 -4.33 -14.87 0.09
N ASP A 28 -4.09 -14.95 1.41
CA ASP A 28 -5.06 -15.38 2.41
C ASP A 28 -4.87 -14.55 3.68
N LYS A 29 -5.85 -13.69 3.99
CA LYS A 29 -5.83 -12.78 5.15
C LYS A 29 -5.63 -13.51 6.48
N THR A 30 -6.18 -14.71 6.62
CA THR A 30 -6.05 -15.50 7.86
C THR A 30 -4.64 -16.07 7.97
N ALA A 31 -4.08 -16.59 6.88
CA ALA A 31 -2.72 -17.10 6.83
C ALA A 31 -1.71 -15.99 7.12
N CYS A 32 -1.88 -14.82 6.50
CA CYS A 32 -1.07 -13.64 6.78
C CYS A 32 -1.15 -13.19 8.25
N GLY A 33 -2.34 -13.24 8.85
CA GLY A 33 -2.51 -13.00 10.29
C GLY A 33 -1.80 -14.05 11.17
N MET A 34 -1.82 -15.32 10.78
CA MET A 34 -1.10 -16.39 11.49
C MET A 34 0.42 -16.25 11.36
N LEU A 35 0.92 -15.87 10.19
CA LEU A 35 2.34 -15.59 9.96
C LEU A 35 2.81 -14.40 10.80
N LEU A 36 2.03 -13.31 10.84
CA LEU A 36 2.34 -12.15 11.66
C LEU A 36 2.35 -12.48 13.16
N ALA A 37 1.49 -13.40 13.60
CA ALA A 37 1.47 -13.87 14.97
C ALA A 37 2.65 -14.80 15.31
N ALA A 38 3.17 -15.55 14.33
CA ALA A 38 4.33 -16.43 14.48
C ALA A 38 5.64 -15.64 14.46
N ASP A 39 5.74 -14.63 13.59
CA ASP A 39 6.89 -13.71 13.50
C ASP A 39 6.40 -12.29 13.20
N SER A 40 6.67 -11.36 14.12
CA SER A 40 6.29 -9.95 13.97
C SER A 40 7.07 -9.22 12.87
N ASN A 41 8.16 -9.80 12.36
CA ASN A 41 9.02 -9.20 11.35
C ASN A 41 8.68 -9.60 9.92
N ILE A 42 7.62 -10.39 9.67
CA ILE A 42 7.27 -10.82 8.31
C ILE A 42 7.08 -9.65 7.33
N CYS A 43 6.64 -8.49 7.82
CA CYS A 43 6.42 -7.31 6.99
C CYS A 43 7.71 -6.55 6.65
N GLN A 44 8.83 -6.89 7.30
CA GLN A 44 10.17 -6.45 6.90
C GLN A 44 10.76 -7.36 5.82
N ASN A 45 10.23 -8.59 5.67
CA ASN A 45 10.59 -9.47 4.58
C ASN A 45 9.82 -9.04 3.31
N PRO A 46 10.50 -8.55 2.26
CA PRO A 46 9.84 -8.05 1.05
C PRO A 46 9.03 -9.14 0.33
N CYS A 47 9.39 -10.41 0.47
CA CYS A 47 8.62 -11.52 -0.08
C CYS A 47 7.24 -11.63 0.57
N LEU A 48 7.19 -11.67 1.89
CA LEU A 48 5.94 -11.80 2.64
C LEU A 48 5.12 -10.51 2.59
N ALA A 49 5.76 -9.34 2.56
CA ALA A 49 5.05 -8.08 2.37
C ALA A 49 4.30 -8.00 1.02
N GLN A 50 4.76 -8.71 -0.01
CA GLN A 50 4.07 -8.80 -1.31
C GLN A 50 2.93 -9.83 -1.33
N ILE A 51 2.96 -10.84 -0.47
CA ILE A 51 1.89 -11.84 -0.35
C ILE A 51 0.80 -11.38 0.62
N CYS A 52 1.23 -10.68 1.67
CA CYS A 52 0.42 -10.17 2.77
C CYS A 52 0.30 -8.64 2.68
N LYS A 53 -0.10 -8.12 1.51
CA LYS A 53 -0.06 -6.68 1.22
C LYS A 53 -0.96 -5.85 2.13
N GLU A 54 -2.17 -6.32 2.44
CA GLU A 54 -3.06 -5.62 3.39
C GLU A 54 -2.48 -5.72 4.80
N THR A 55 -2.14 -6.94 5.23
CA THR A 55 -1.61 -7.21 6.57
C THR A 55 -0.33 -6.42 6.84
N CYS A 56 0.51 -6.21 5.83
CA CYS A 56 1.76 -5.46 5.90
C CYS A 56 1.66 -4.01 5.42
N HIS A 57 0.44 -3.52 5.12
CA HIS A 57 0.19 -2.18 4.62
C HIS A 57 1.06 -1.78 3.41
N ALA A 58 1.41 -2.75 2.57
CA ALA A 58 2.24 -2.59 1.38
C ALA A 58 1.45 -2.15 0.14
N CYS A 59 0.15 -1.90 0.30
CA CYS A 59 -0.72 -1.38 -0.73
C CYS A 59 -0.42 0.07 -1.07
N SER A 60 -0.33 0.39 -2.35
CA SER A 60 -0.53 1.74 -2.84
C SER A 60 -2.00 2.12 -2.63
N LEU A 61 -2.24 3.35 -2.19
CA LEU A 61 -3.58 3.92 -2.08
C LEU A 61 -3.89 4.70 -3.35
N ASP A 62 -5.06 4.48 -3.96
CA ASP A 62 -5.55 5.30 -5.06
C ASP A 62 -6.38 6.46 -4.50
N CYS A 63 -5.88 7.69 -4.55
CA CYS A 63 -6.51 8.86 -3.93
C CYS A 63 -6.99 9.86 -4.98
N PHE A 64 -8.01 10.67 -4.68
CA PHE A 64 -8.36 11.80 -5.54
C PHE A 64 -7.23 12.83 -5.55
N PHE A 65 -7.00 13.46 -6.70
CA PHE A 65 -5.96 14.43 -6.93
C PHE A 65 -6.47 15.71 -7.61
N CYS A 66 -6.11 16.85 -7.03
CA CYS A 66 -6.25 18.17 -7.64
C CYS A 66 -5.42 19.19 -6.85
N ASP A 67 -4.76 20.12 -7.54
CA ASP A 67 -3.88 21.12 -6.91
C ASP A 67 -4.66 22.23 -6.18
N SER A 68 -5.64 22.84 -6.83
CA SER A 68 -6.55 23.84 -6.26
C SER A 68 -7.73 24.06 -7.20
N VAL A 69 -8.93 23.70 -6.76
CA VAL A 69 -10.18 23.88 -7.52
C VAL A 69 -11.19 24.70 -6.71
N LEU A 70 -12.12 25.37 -7.41
CA LEU A 70 -13.16 26.18 -6.75
C LEU A 70 -14.32 25.32 -6.25
N HIS A 71 -14.56 24.19 -6.91
CA HIS A 71 -15.62 23.27 -6.54
C HIS A 71 -15.05 21.86 -6.34
N GLN A 72 -15.39 21.25 -5.20
CA GLN A 72 -14.93 19.92 -4.81
C GLN A 72 -15.23 18.82 -5.84
N ASN A 73 -16.33 18.96 -6.60
CA ASN A 73 -16.71 18.03 -7.66
C ASN A 73 -15.81 18.09 -8.90
N GLU A 74 -14.92 19.08 -9.01
CA GLU A 74 -13.90 19.18 -10.07
C GLU A 74 -12.68 18.30 -9.78
N CYS A 75 -12.58 17.74 -8.57
CA CYS A 75 -11.50 16.84 -8.16
C CYS A 75 -11.85 15.39 -8.47
N TYR A 76 -11.65 14.96 -9.72
CA TYR A 76 -12.00 13.61 -10.19
C TYR A 76 -10.79 12.77 -10.64
N ALA A 77 -9.64 13.40 -10.89
CA ALA A 77 -8.41 12.69 -11.20
C ALA A 77 -7.97 11.88 -9.98
N THR A 78 -7.20 10.81 -10.21
CA THR A 78 -6.65 10.00 -9.13
C THR A 78 -5.14 9.86 -9.25
N VAL A 79 -4.50 9.50 -8.14
CA VAL A 79 -3.06 9.32 -8.01
C VAL A 79 -2.78 8.17 -7.05
N GLU A 80 -1.78 7.34 -7.38
CA GLU A 80 -1.27 6.31 -6.47
C GLU A 80 -0.29 6.93 -5.47
N CYS A 81 -0.55 6.72 -4.18
CA CYS A 81 0.34 7.13 -3.11
C CYS A 81 1.42 6.10 -2.83
N LYS A 82 2.55 6.56 -2.28
CA LYS A 82 3.63 5.69 -1.84
C LYS A 82 3.13 4.76 -0.72
N PRO A 83 3.26 3.43 -0.89
CA PRO A 83 2.90 2.47 0.14
C PRO A 83 3.58 2.77 1.47
N GLN A 84 2.93 2.41 2.57
CA GLN A 84 3.41 2.52 3.96
C GLN A 84 3.75 3.94 4.48
N SER A 85 3.97 4.93 3.61
CA SER A 85 4.49 6.25 3.97
C SER A 85 3.50 7.38 3.69
N GLU A 86 2.56 7.19 2.75
CA GLU A 86 1.59 8.21 2.36
C GLU A 86 0.14 7.75 2.63
N LEU A 87 -0.75 8.75 2.80
CA LEU A 87 -2.19 8.63 2.99
C LEU A 87 -2.89 9.57 2.00
N CYS A 88 -4.18 9.32 1.75
CA CYS A 88 -4.98 10.29 1.03
C CYS A 88 -5.23 11.53 1.89
N ILE A 89 -5.07 12.72 1.32
CA ILE A 89 -5.35 14.01 1.97
C ILE A 89 -6.41 14.79 1.18
N ALA A 90 -7.30 15.49 1.89
CA ALA A 90 -8.19 16.51 1.35
C ALA A 90 -8.08 17.77 2.20
N THR A 91 -8.00 18.95 1.57
CA THR A 91 -7.91 20.23 2.26
C THR A 91 -8.83 21.27 1.63
N LYS A 92 -9.28 22.21 2.45
CA LYS A 92 -10.03 23.40 2.08
C LYS A 92 -9.39 24.61 2.73
N ARG A 93 -9.03 25.60 1.93
CA ARG A 93 -8.42 26.86 2.39
C ARG A 93 -9.17 28.08 1.86
N LEU A 94 -9.16 29.17 2.61
CA LEU A 94 -9.71 30.45 2.16
C LEU A 94 -8.68 31.19 1.28
N SER A 95 -9.04 31.54 0.05
CA SER A 95 -8.25 32.37 -0.86
C SER A 95 -8.29 33.86 -0.47
N VAL A 96 -7.42 34.67 -1.07
CA VAL A 96 -7.39 36.13 -0.92
C VAL A 96 -8.72 36.76 -1.37
N ASP A 97 -9.35 36.16 -2.38
CA ASP A 97 -10.67 36.57 -2.89
C ASP A 97 -11.85 36.11 -2.01
N GLN A 98 -11.57 35.59 -0.81
CA GLN A 98 -12.58 35.05 0.13
C GLN A 98 -13.37 33.85 -0.44
N GLN A 99 -12.82 33.17 -1.43
CA GLN A 99 -13.35 31.93 -1.98
C GLN A 99 -12.63 30.73 -1.38
N TYR A 100 -13.35 29.62 -1.17
CA TYR A 100 -12.70 28.38 -0.76
C TYR A 100 -12.02 27.72 -1.95
N LEU A 101 -10.78 27.29 -1.75
CA LEU A 101 -10.02 26.46 -2.66
C LEU A 101 -9.87 25.07 -2.05
N PHE A 102 -10.16 24.05 -2.86
CA PHE A 102 -10.11 22.65 -2.50
C PHE A 102 -8.91 21.99 -3.15
N SER A 103 -8.21 21.14 -2.41
CA SER A 103 -7.05 20.38 -2.90
C SER A 103 -7.06 18.98 -2.32
N SER A 104 -6.69 17.99 -3.13
CA SER A 104 -6.58 16.59 -2.71
C SER A 104 -5.37 15.92 -3.33
N GLY A 105 -4.85 14.88 -2.67
CA GLY A 105 -3.75 14.08 -3.19
C GLY A 105 -3.21 13.10 -2.16
N CYS A 106 -1.89 12.89 -2.21
CA CYS A 106 -1.13 12.09 -1.25
C CYS A 106 -0.38 12.99 -0.28
N ALA A 107 -0.34 12.63 1.00
CA ALA A 107 0.51 13.27 1.99
C ALA A 107 1.20 12.23 2.86
N SER A 108 2.40 12.55 3.36
CA SER A 108 3.08 11.64 4.27
C SER A 108 2.29 11.51 5.59
N LYS A 109 2.42 10.36 6.25
CA LYS A 109 1.81 10.12 7.56
C LYS A 109 2.17 11.21 8.58
N GLU A 110 3.39 11.73 8.52
CA GLU A 110 3.88 12.81 9.39
C GLU A 110 3.19 14.14 9.09
N ILE A 111 2.96 14.47 7.81
CA ILE A 111 2.21 15.67 7.39
C ILE A 111 0.78 15.55 7.91
N CYS A 112 0.12 14.42 7.66
CA CYS A 112 -1.22 14.15 8.15
C CYS A 112 -1.31 14.26 9.68
N LYS A 113 -0.31 13.73 10.40
CA LYS A 113 -0.24 13.81 11.85
C LYS A 113 -0.11 15.27 12.31
N THR A 114 0.83 16.00 11.74
CA THR A 114 1.09 17.41 12.05
C THR A 114 -0.14 18.29 11.79
N LEU A 115 -0.82 18.05 10.68
CA LEU A 115 -1.94 18.88 10.23
C LEU A 115 -3.28 18.51 10.86
N PHE A 116 -3.48 17.29 11.36
CA PHE A 116 -4.81 16.82 11.78
C PHE A 116 -4.84 16.04 13.11
N SER A 117 -3.72 15.82 13.81
CA SER A 117 -3.71 15.11 15.11
C SER A 117 -4.12 15.95 16.33
N GLY A 118 -4.85 17.04 16.11
CA GLY A 118 -5.46 17.85 17.16
C GLY A 118 -6.94 18.04 16.86
N ASN A 119 -7.81 17.79 17.84
CA ASN A 119 -9.23 18.13 17.78
C ASN A 119 -9.39 19.65 17.69
N SER A 120 -9.24 20.25 16.50
CA SER A 120 -9.72 21.60 16.13
C SER A 120 -9.17 21.98 14.76
N SER A 121 -9.97 22.68 13.97
CA SER A 121 -9.56 23.46 12.80
C SER A 121 -8.18 24.11 13.03
N ASN A 122 -7.16 23.62 12.32
CA ASN A 122 -5.79 24.08 12.55
C ASN A 122 -5.58 25.39 11.81
N THR A 123 -5.52 26.49 12.56
CA THR A 123 -5.18 27.79 12.00
C THR A 123 -3.69 27.82 11.67
N LEU A 124 -3.31 27.58 10.41
CA LEU A 124 -1.93 27.76 9.96
C LEU A 124 -1.65 29.26 9.81
N LYS A 125 -0.84 29.82 10.72
CA LYS A 125 -0.29 31.18 10.58
C LYS A 125 0.94 31.14 9.70
N HIS A 126 0.82 31.59 8.46
CA HIS A 126 1.97 32.00 7.66
C HIS A 126 1.80 33.47 7.29
N ASP A 127 2.79 34.28 7.67
CA ASP A 127 2.99 35.66 7.20
C ASP A 127 1.73 36.55 7.23
N HIS A 128 1.17 36.75 8.44
CA HIS A 128 0.03 37.67 8.70
C HIS A 128 -1.32 37.37 8.02
N THR A 129 -1.44 36.34 7.19
CA THR A 129 -2.70 35.85 6.63
C THR A 129 -3.29 34.71 7.47
N LEU A 130 -4.47 34.95 8.06
CA LEU A 130 -5.27 33.89 8.70
C LEU A 130 -5.93 33.05 7.60
N THR A 131 -5.27 31.97 7.20
CA THR A 131 -5.89 31.00 6.30
C THR A 131 -6.66 30.00 7.15
N VAL A 132 -8.00 30.06 7.11
CA VAL A 132 -8.82 28.97 7.66
C VAL A 132 -8.47 27.72 6.85
N PHE A 133 -7.89 26.74 7.53
CA PHE A 133 -7.39 25.51 6.94
C PHE A 133 -8.13 24.35 7.59
N ASN A 134 -9.00 23.71 6.81
CA ASN A 134 -9.69 22.49 7.20
C ASN A 134 -9.24 21.36 6.27
N GLY A 135 -9.34 20.13 6.75
CA GLY A 135 -9.02 18.97 5.94
C GLY A 135 -9.01 17.70 6.76
N LEU A 136 -8.70 16.60 6.07
CA LEU A 136 -8.56 15.29 6.65
C LEU A 136 -7.47 14.50 5.94
N CYS A 137 -6.98 13.47 6.62
CA CYS A 137 -6.30 12.35 5.98
C CYS A 137 -7.04 11.05 6.25
N CYS A 138 -6.98 10.13 5.31
CA CYS A 138 -7.63 8.82 5.40
C CYS A 138 -6.85 7.75 4.65
N GLY A 139 -7.04 6.49 5.04
CA GLY A 139 -6.23 5.35 4.61
C GLY A 139 -6.96 4.33 3.74
N THR A 140 -8.02 4.73 3.04
CA THR A 140 -8.74 3.85 2.10
C THR A 140 -8.81 4.49 0.72
N ASP A 141 -8.99 3.70 -0.33
CA ASP A 141 -9.04 4.25 -1.68
C ASP A 141 -10.13 5.32 -1.83
N ARG A 142 -9.74 6.42 -2.48
CA ARG A 142 -10.61 7.54 -2.89
C ARG A 142 -11.41 8.12 -1.72
N CYS A 143 -10.87 8.02 -0.51
CA CYS A 143 -11.54 8.46 0.71
C CYS A 143 -11.53 9.99 0.89
N ASN A 144 -10.66 10.69 0.17
CA ASN A 144 -10.38 12.12 0.25
C ASN A 144 -11.22 12.96 -0.73
N LYS A 145 -12.49 12.55 -0.94
CA LYS A 145 -13.41 13.29 -1.79
C LYS A 145 -13.91 14.58 -1.15
N ASP A 146 -14.02 14.60 0.18
CA ASP A 146 -14.62 15.69 0.94
C ASP A 146 -13.74 16.07 2.15
N PRO A 147 -13.21 17.29 2.22
CA PRO A 147 -12.38 17.73 3.34
C PRO A 147 -13.15 17.99 4.64
N ASP A 148 -14.48 18.09 4.59
CA ASP A 148 -15.35 18.28 5.76
C ASP A 148 -16.06 16.99 6.17
N ALA A 149 -15.79 15.86 5.50
CA ALA A 149 -16.38 14.58 5.88
C ALA A 149 -16.00 14.24 7.33
N ASP A 150 -17.01 14.06 8.18
CA ASP A 150 -16.86 13.58 9.55
C ASP A 150 -16.41 12.11 9.52
N LYS A 151 -15.10 11.95 9.34
CA LYS A 151 -14.40 10.71 9.61
C LYS A 151 -13.46 11.04 10.73
N THR A 152 -13.91 10.73 11.95
CA THR A 152 -13.01 10.47 13.05
C THR A 152 -11.81 9.69 12.51
N VAL A 153 -10.62 10.02 12.99
CA VAL A 153 -9.45 9.14 12.92
C VAL A 153 -9.78 7.91 13.77
N SER A 154 -10.74 7.12 13.31
CA SER A 154 -11.18 5.86 13.88
C SER A 154 -10.59 4.80 12.98
N ASP A 155 -9.73 4.01 13.59
CA ASP A 155 -9.22 2.72 13.11
C ASP A 155 -8.01 2.70 12.16
N VAL A 156 -7.21 3.78 12.11
CA VAL A 156 -5.75 3.54 12.03
C VAL A 156 -5.26 3.35 13.46
N VAL A 157 -5.49 2.16 13.99
CA VAL A 157 -4.84 1.71 15.21
C VAL A 157 -3.34 1.74 14.92
N TYR A 158 -2.70 2.86 15.27
CA TYR A 158 -1.26 2.91 15.49
C TYR A 158 -0.97 1.97 16.66
N ARG A 159 -0.85 0.67 16.38
CA ARG A 159 -0.02 -0.19 17.19
C ARG A 159 1.41 0.23 16.88
N SER A 160 1.84 1.28 17.57
CA SER A 160 3.25 1.50 17.84
C SER A 160 3.79 0.18 18.36
N VAL A 161 4.59 -0.51 17.55
CA VAL A 161 5.51 -1.50 18.10
C VAL A 161 6.48 -0.64 18.90
N ASP A 162 6.25 -0.60 20.22
CA ASP A 162 7.11 0.12 21.14
C ASP A 162 8.55 -0.35 20.92
N ASP A 163 9.34 0.60 20.46
CA ASP A 163 10.77 0.55 20.26
C ASP A 163 11.43 0.39 21.63
N LYS A 164 11.56 -0.85 22.11
CA LYS A 164 12.44 -1.26 23.22
C LYS A 164 12.44 -2.77 23.40
N ILE A 165 13.16 -3.49 22.54
CA ILE A 165 13.76 -4.76 22.94
C ILE A 165 15.23 -4.71 22.57
N HIS A 166 16.07 -4.61 23.62
CA HIS A 166 17.44 -5.08 23.55
C HIS A 166 17.36 -6.56 23.20
N ASP A 167 17.67 -6.94 21.96
CA ASP A 167 18.06 -8.31 21.71
C ASP A 167 19.20 -8.41 20.70
N LYS A 168 19.99 -9.45 20.93
CA LYS A 168 21.29 -9.68 20.33
C LYS A 168 21.19 -9.68 18.82
N VAL A 169 21.93 -8.77 18.20
CA VAL A 169 22.34 -8.90 16.81
C VAL A 169 23.13 -10.21 16.70
N VAL A 170 22.47 -11.29 16.30
CA VAL A 170 23.16 -12.43 15.73
C VAL A 170 23.58 -11.98 14.34
N VAL A 171 24.75 -11.36 14.27
CA VAL A 171 25.47 -11.19 13.00
C VAL A 171 25.76 -12.60 12.50
N ARG A 172 24.88 -13.17 11.67
CA ARG A 172 25.28 -14.28 10.82
C ARG A 172 26.21 -13.70 9.77
N LYS A 173 27.46 -14.10 9.90
CA LYS A 173 28.62 -13.68 9.14
C LYS A 173 28.36 -13.93 7.65
N ALA A 174 28.64 -12.93 6.82
CA ALA A 174 28.72 -13.10 5.38
C ALA A 174 29.96 -13.96 5.07
N ASP A 175 29.76 -15.27 4.98
CA ASP A 175 30.74 -16.20 4.45
C ASP A 175 30.20 -16.79 3.13
N ASN A 176 31.11 -16.96 2.18
CA ASN A 176 30.89 -17.13 0.74
C ASN A 176 30.16 -18.42 0.28
N LEU A 177 29.50 -18.31 -0.88
CA LEU A 177 29.34 -19.32 -1.96
C LEU A 177 28.72 -20.70 -1.63
N LEU A 178 27.51 -20.92 -2.17
CA LEU A 178 26.89 -22.23 -2.43
C LEU A 178 26.67 -23.12 -1.20
N GLU A 179 25.81 -22.70 -0.29
CA GLU A 179 25.04 -23.63 0.55
C GLU A 179 23.56 -23.47 0.20
N ASP A 180 22.92 -24.58 -0.13
CA ASP A 180 21.48 -24.72 -0.31
C ASP A 180 20.81 -24.51 1.06
N HIS A 181 20.73 -23.26 1.50
CA HIS A 181 20.09 -22.94 2.76
C HIS A 181 18.59 -23.06 2.57
N CYS A 182 18.07 -24.20 2.98
CA CYS A 182 16.65 -24.41 3.17
C CYS A 182 16.33 -24.49 4.65
N SER A 183 15.19 -23.97 5.06
CA SER A 183 14.63 -24.30 6.37
C SER A 183 14.05 -25.72 6.32
N ASP A 184 14.26 -26.53 7.35
CA ASP A 184 13.70 -27.89 7.39
C ASP A 184 12.20 -27.89 7.75
N PHE A 185 11.66 -26.75 8.19
CA PHE A 185 10.30 -26.63 8.71
C PHE A 185 9.61 -25.35 8.25
N ASP A 186 8.28 -25.44 8.10
CA ASP A 186 7.41 -24.30 7.91
C ASP A 186 7.48 -23.36 9.14
N ILE A 187 7.48 -22.05 8.90
CA ILE A 187 7.38 -21.06 9.98
C ILE A 187 6.06 -21.21 10.75
N ASN A 188 5.00 -21.61 10.05
CA ASN A 188 3.69 -21.97 10.60
C ASN A 188 2.96 -22.89 9.61
N SER A 189 2.95 -24.19 9.87
CA SER A 189 2.41 -25.19 8.93
C SER A 189 0.94 -24.97 8.59
N MET A 190 0.14 -24.43 9.52
CA MET A 190 -1.27 -24.11 9.25
C MET A 190 -1.41 -22.90 8.33
N ALA A 191 -0.58 -21.87 8.52
CA ALA A 191 -0.56 -20.71 7.62
C ALA A 191 -0.07 -21.11 6.22
N CYS A 192 0.99 -21.91 6.14
CA CYS A 192 1.54 -22.43 4.89
C CYS A 192 0.54 -23.29 4.12
N THR A 193 -0.15 -24.20 4.79
CA THR A 193 -1.22 -25.00 4.18
C THR A 193 -2.34 -24.11 3.60
N ARG A 194 -2.72 -23.04 4.30
CA ARG A 194 -3.74 -22.09 3.82
C ARG A 194 -3.26 -21.31 2.60
N LEU A 195 -2.02 -20.82 2.63
CA LEU A 195 -1.40 -20.14 1.49
C LEU A 195 -1.37 -21.04 0.26
N TYR A 196 -0.93 -22.28 0.40
CA TYR A 196 -0.90 -23.26 -0.70
C TYR A 196 -2.31 -23.55 -1.26
N ASN A 197 -3.32 -23.68 -0.39
CA ASN A 197 -4.69 -23.90 -0.83
C ASN A 197 -5.32 -22.68 -1.51
N ALA A 198 -4.89 -21.47 -1.13
CA ALA A 198 -5.34 -20.23 -1.74
C ALA A 198 -4.68 -20.00 -3.11
N ASP A 199 -3.38 -20.28 -3.21
CA ASP A 199 -2.62 -20.23 -4.45
C ASP A 199 -1.49 -21.28 -4.46
N PRO A 200 -1.65 -22.42 -5.18
CA PRO A 200 -0.60 -23.44 -5.28
C PRO A 200 0.67 -22.94 -5.97
N ALA A 201 0.58 -21.90 -6.81
CA ALA A 201 1.75 -21.32 -7.47
C ALA A 201 2.65 -20.56 -6.48
N ILE A 202 2.19 -20.28 -5.26
CA ILE A 202 2.97 -19.56 -4.25
C ILE A 202 4.28 -20.29 -3.90
N CYS A 203 4.30 -21.62 -3.99
CA CYS A 203 5.50 -22.44 -3.77
C CYS A 203 6.57 -22.29 -4.86
N GLN A 204 6.25 -21.66 -5.99
CA GLN A 204 7.24 -21.29 -7.01
C GLN A 204 7.97 -19.99 -6.63
N THR A 205 7.48 -19.28 -5.62
CA THR A 205 8.17 -18.11 -5.08
C THR A 205 9.30 -18.61 -4.18
N ASP A 206 10.55 -18.45 -4.60
CA ASP A 206 11.74 -19.04 -3.93
C ASP A 206 11.76 -18.83 -2.41
N CYS A 207 11.46 -17.62 -1.95
CA CYS A 207 11.40 -17.31 -0.52
C CYS A 207 10.27 -18.04 0.21
N ILE A 208 9.12 -18.30 -0.44
CA ILE A 208 8.05 -19.08 0.18
C ILE A 208 8.40 -20.55 0.19
N GLY A 209 8.82 -21.09 -0.95
CA GLY A 209 9.24 -22.48 -1.04
C GLY A 209 10.37 -22.78 -0.07
N ARG A 210 11.45 -22.00 -0.04
CA ARG A 210 12.67 -22.41 0.66
C ARG A 210 12.77 -21.92 2.10
N ASP A 211 12.24 -20.74 2.38
CA ASP A 211 12.50 -20.07 3.66
C ASP A 211 11.27 -20.07 4.60
N ILE A 212 10.06 -20.01 4.05
CA ILE A 212 8.82 -19.82 4.85
C ILE A 212 8.00 -21.11 4.98
N CYS A 213 7.79 -21.82 3.88
CA CYS A 213 6.90 -22.98 3.79
C CYS A 213 7.54 -24.21 3.09
N PRO A 214 8.78 -24.60 3.42
CA PRO A 214 9.49 -25.68 2.74
C PRO A 214 8.84 -27.04 2.85
N GLU A 215 8.30 -27.39 4.02
CA GLU A 215 7.65 -28.67 4.24
C GLU A 215 6.32 -28.73 3.48
N THR A 216 5.52 -27.66 3.54
CA THR A 216 4.27 -27.58 2.76
C THR A 216 4.53 -27.59 1.25
N CYS A 217 5.59 -26.94 0.79
CA CYS A 217 5.92 -26.84 -0.63
C CYS A 217 6.69 -28.06 -1.16
N GLY A 218 7.17 -28.95 -0.29
CA GLY A 218 7.97 -30.11 -0.65
C GLY A 218 9.27 -29.75 -1.39
N THR A 219 9.78 -28.55 -1.15
CA THR A 219 11.03 -28.04 -1.73
C THR A 219 12.23 -28.55 -0.95
N CYS A 220 11.99 -28.93 0.31
CA CYS A 220 12.88 -29.60 1.25
C CYS A 220 12.00 -30.59 2.04
#